data_AF-A0A7X7GEY0-F1
#
_entry.id   AF-A0A7X7GEY0-F1
#
_cell.length_a   1.000
_cell.length_b   1.000
_cell.length_c   1.000
_cell.angle_alpha   90.00
_cell.angle_beta   90.00
_cell.angle_gamma   90.00
#
_symmetry.space_group_name_H-M   'P 1'
#
loop_
_entity.id
_entity.type
_entity.pdbx_description
1 polymer ?
#
loop_
_entity_poly.entity_id
_entity_poly.type
_entity_poly.pdbx_seq_one_letter_code
_entity_poly.pdbx_strand_id
1 'polypeptide(L)'
;SGIRRVSVLAGWAPTSIEDALKTSGLDWCRIEPVEVMYNTRDWEEEIRTHSTVSTLATYPSAMVHEADIAAVAACALTQDGHTGQNYRVTGPEALTPAERSGVLSEVIGRPIRHIQLTEEQERERLATHGFGDYYVEFGIHLAINPPEAAGQVLDTVPRITGRPGRTFTQWAHENATAW
;
A
#
# COMPACT_ATOMS: atom_id res chain seq x y z
N SER A 1 -20.26 -28.28 10.07
CA SER A 1 -19.11 -27.35 10.09
C SER A 1 -19.40 -26.21 9.14
N GLY A 2 -19.37 -24.96 9.61
CA GLY A 2 -19.67 -23.78 8.80
C GLY A 2 -18.63 -22.70 9.05
N ILE A 3 -18.50 -21.76 8.12
CA ILE A 3 -17.66 -20.56 8.29
C ILE A 3 -18.17 -19.80 9.52
N ARG A 4 -17.27 -19.46 10.44
CA ARG A 4 -17.60 -18.68 11.65
C ARG A 4 -16.99 -17.29 11.67
N ARG A 5 -15.82 -17.12 11.04
CA ARG A 5 -15.06 -15.86 11.01
C ARG A 5 -14.76 -15.42 9.59
N VAL A 6 -14.79 -14.11 9.36
CA VAL A 6 -14.42 -13.46 8.10
C VAL A 6 -13.55 -12.24 8.37
N SER A 7 -12.40 -12.15 7.70
CA SER A 7 -11.64 -10.89 7.60
C SER A 7 -11.85 -10.30 6.21
N VAL A 8 -12.26 -9.04 6.12
CA VAL A 8 -12.42 -8.35 4.84
C VAL A 8 -11.25 -7.41 4.60
N LEU A 9 -10.58 -7.59 3.47
CA LEU A 9 -9.63 -6.60 2.95
C LEU A 9 -10.46 -5.45 2.37
N ALA A 10 -10.34 -4.26 2.95
CA ALA A 10 -11.17 -3.13 2.63
C ALA A 10 -10.38 -1.97 2.06
N GLY A 11 -11.05 -1.23 1.17
CA GLY A 11 -10.60 0.08 0.74
C GLY A 11 -11.11 1.18 1.66
N TRP A 12 -11.13 2.38 1.13
CA TRP A 12 -11.43 3.62 1.85
C TRP A 12 -12.91 3.79 2.20
N ALA A 13 -13.79 3.34 1.31
CA ALA A 13 -15.22 3.36 1.51
C ALA A 13 -15.72 1.93 1.80
N PRO A 14 -16.74 1.77 2.65
CA PRO A 14 -17.48 0.52 2.74
C PRO A 14 -18.11 0.15 1.40
N THR A 15 -18.19 -1.14 1.14
CA THR A 15 -18.86 -1.72 -0.03
C THR A 15 -20.09 -2.53 0.41
N SER A 16 -20.79 -3.11 -0.56
CA SER A 16 -21.87 -4.06 -0.29
C SER A 16 -21.42 -5.29 0.51
N ILE A 17 -20.12 -5.61 0.55
CA ILE A 17 -19.59 -6.73 1.32
C ILE A 17 -19.73 -6.46 2.82
N GLU A 18 -19.35 -5.27 3.29
CA GLU A 18 -19.45 -4.91 4.70
C GLU A 18 -20.90 -4.85 5.17
N ASP A 19 -21.82 -4.42 4.31
CA ASP A 19 -23.25 -4.42 4.63
C ASP A 19 -23.84 -5.83 4.72
N ALA A 20 -23.41 -6.73 3.84
CA ALA A 20 -23.75 -8.14 3.94
C ALA A 20 -23.19 -8.77 5.23
N LEU A 21 -21.94 -8.46 5.60
CA LEU A 21 -21.30 -9.00 6.80
C LEU A 21 -21.99 -8.53 8.08
N LYS A 22 -22.40 -7.26 8.17
CA LYS A 22 -23.17 -6.72 9.32
C LYS A 22 -24.46 -7.49 9.59
N THR A 23 -25.10 -8.04 8.57
CA THR A 23 -26.39 -8.75 8.69
C THR A 23 -26.25 -10.29 8.71
N SER A 24 -25.03 -10.81 8.50
CA SER A 24 -24.76 -12.24 8.34
C SER A 24 -24.77 -13.06 9.63
N GLY A 25 -24.63 -12.41 10.80
CA GLY A 25 -24.40 -13.09 12.07
C GLY A 25 -23.02 -13.74 12.22
N LEU A 26 -22.12 -13.55 11.24
CA LEU A 26 -20.73 -14.01 11.31
C LEU A 26 -19.89 -13.07 12.19
N ASP A 27 -18.89 -13.63 12.85
CA ASP A 27 -17.82 -12.82 13.44
C ASP A 27 -16.97 -12.26 12.30
N TRP A 28 -16.79 -10.94 12.24
CA TRP A 28 -15.97 -10.34 11.18
C TRP A 28 -15.19 -9.12 11.62
N CYS A 29 -14.10 -8.85 10.90
CA CYS A 29 -13.29 -7.65 11.06
C CYS A 29 -12.91 -7.05 9.71
N ARG A 30 -12.49 -5.79 9.74
CA ARG A 30 -12.02 -5.03 8.58
C ARG A 30 -10.51 -4.85 8.66
N ILE A 31 -9.82 -5.02 7.54
CA ILE A 31 -8.38 -4.81 7.39
C ILE A 31 -8.22 -3.81 6.26
N GLU A 32 -7.68 -2.65 6.59
CA GLU A 32 -7.60 -1.47 5.73
C GLU A 32 -6.13 -1.06 5.56
N PRO A 33 -5.41 -1.65 4.59
CA PRO A 33 -4.09 -1.18 4.21
C PRO A 33 -4.21 0.23 3.62
N VAL A 34 -3.26 1.10 3.95
CA VAL A 34 -3.26 2.47 3.41
C VAL A 34 -2.65 2.51 2.00
N GLU A 35 -1.38 2.10 1.88
CA GLU A 35 -0.68 1.88 0.60
C GLU A 35 0.15 0.59 0.73
N VAL A 36 0.31 -0.16 -0.35
CA VAL A 36 0.97 -1.48 -0.33
C VAL A 36 2.29 -1.41 -1.09
N MET A 37 3.37 -1.92 -0.50
CA MET A 37 4.72 -1.91 -1.11
C MET A 37 4.73 -2.52 -2.53
N TYR A 38 3.89 -3.54 -2.77
CA TYR A 38 3.68 -4.12 -4.10
C TYR A 38 3.35 -3.11 -5.22
N ASN A 39 2.73 -1.96 -4.90
CA ASN A 39 2.43 -0.92 -5.90
C ASN A 39 3.70 -0.30 -6.50
N THR A 40 4.85 -0.40 -5.84
CA THR A 40 6.14 0.05 -6.38
C THR A 40 6.53 -0.68 -7.66
N ARG A 41 5.94 -1.84 -7.95
CA ARG A 41 6.13 -2.56 -9.21
C ARG A 41 5.70 -1.75 -10.45
N ASP A 42 4.85 -0.74 -10.28
CA ASP A 42 4.49 0.20 -11.34
C ASP A 42 5.71 0.98 -11.89
N TRP A 43 6.83 1.00 -11.17
CA TRP A 43 8.07 1.65 -11.58
C TRP A 43 9.05 0.73 -12.34
N GLU A 44 8.78 -0.58 -12.42
CA GLU A 44 9.72 -1.56 -12.97
C GLU A 44 10.17 -1.23 -14.40
N GLU A 45 9.23 -0.87 -15.26
CA GLU A 45 9.54 -0.54 -16.65
C GLU A 45 10.43 0.70 -16.75
N GLU A 46 10.07 1.79 -16.06
CA GLU A 46 10.81 3.05 -16.10
C GLU A 46 12.24 2.90 -15.53
N ILE A 47 12.38 2.16 -14.43
CA ILE A 47 13.69 1.86 -13.84
C ILE A 47 14.55 1.06 -14.83
N ARG A 48 13.96 0.05 -15.47
CA ARG A 48 14.66 -0.82 -16.43
C ARG A 48 15.08 -0.09 -17.70
N THR A 49 14.22 0.79 -18.24
CA THR A 49 14.46 1.46 -19.53
C THR A 49 15.20 2.79 -19.40
N HIS A 50 14.98 3.52 -18.31
CA HIS A 50 15.44 4.91 -18.16
C HIS A 50 16.27 5.13 -16.90
N SER A 51 16.30 4.18 -15.96
CA SER A 51 16.92 4.35 -14.64
C SER A 51 16.37 5.59 -13.91
N THR A 52 15.07 5.83 -14.07
CA THR A 52 14.34 6.90 -13.42
C THR A 52 13.09 6.38 -12.73
N VAL A 53 12.58 7.18 -11.81
CA VAL A 53 11.25 7.03 -11.21
C VAL A 53 10.58 8.39 -11.29
N SER A 54 9.46 8.49 -12.00
CA SER A 54 8.74 9.74 -12.20
C SER A 54 7.42 9.76 -11.43
N THR A 55 7.26 10.73 -10.52
CA THR A 55 6.03 10.83 -9.70
C THR A 55 5.61 12.28 -9.49
N LEU A 56 4.29 12.52 -9.39
CA LEU A 56 3.74 13.77 -8.89
C LEU A 56 3.78 13.87 -7.35
N ALA A 57 3.58 12.76 -6.65
CA ALA A 57 3.54 12.75 -5.19
C ALA A 57 4.89 13.16 -4.58
N THR A 58 4.86 13.94 -3.51
CA THR A 58 6.04 14.36 -2.71
C THR A 58 5.94 14.00 -1.24
N TYR A 59 4.77 13.57 -0.78
CA TYR A 59 4.50 13.28 0.62
C TYR A 59 5.07 11.91 1.04
N PRO A 60 5.40 11.74 2.33
CA PRO A 60 5.83 10.45 2.85
C PRO A 60 4.64 9.49 3.01
N SER A 61 4.84 8.22 2.64
CA SER A 61 3.85 7.16 2.80
C SER A 61 4.41 5.97 3.58
N ALA A 62 3.65 5.51 4.57
CA ALA A 62 3.91 4.33 5.37
C ALA A 62 3.36 3.08 4.68
N MET A 63 3.91 2.78 3.50
CA MET A 63 3.53 1.62 2.71
C MET A 63 3.70 0.34 3.53
N VAL A 64 2.68 -0.51 3.57
CA VAL A 64 2.77 -1.81 4.25
C VAL A 64 3.16 -2.92 3.28
N HIS A 65 3.98 -3.85 3.76
CA HIS A 65 4.30 -5.06 3.04
C HIS A 65 3.08 -5.98 2.96
N GLU A 66 2.80 -6.54 1.78
CA GLU A 66 1.66 -7.45 1.54
C GLU A 66 1.65 -8.69 2.45
N ALA A 67 2.83 -9.18 2.86
CA ALA A 67 2.95 -10.29 3.80
C ALA A 67 2.49 -9.93 5.22
N ASP A 68 2.59 -8.65 5.62
CA ASP A 68 2.10 -8.18 6.91
C ASP A 68 0.58 -8.02 6.92
N ILE A 69 -0.01 -7.59 5.80
CA ILE A 69 -1.48 -7.60 5.61
C ILE A 69 -2.00 -9.04 5.78
N ALA A 70 -1.36 -9.99 5.10
CA ALA A 70 -1.72 -11.40 5.19
C ALA A 70 -1.54 -11.96 6.62
N ALA A 71 -0.48 -11.56 7.33
CA ALA A 71 -0.26 -11.97 8.71
C ALA A 71 -1.33 -11.42 9.67
N VAL A 72 -1.71 -10.15 9.54
CA VAL A 72 -2.82 -9.55 10.31
C VAL A 72 -4.14 -10.29 10.03
N ALA A 73 -4.42 -10.59 8.76
CA ALA A 73 -5.60 -11.37 8.38
C ALA A 73 -5.59 -12.79 8.97
N ALA A 74 -4.45 -13.47 8.92
CA ALA A 74 -4.30 -14.80 9.50
C ALA A 74 -4.53 -14.81 11.02
N CYS A 75 -3.98 -13.84 11.75
CA CYS A 75 -4.26 -13.66 13.18
C CYS A 75 -5.75 -13.41 13.41
N ALA A 76 -6.36 -12.48 12.66
CA ALA A 76 -7.77 -12.14 12.79
C ALA A 76 -8.72 -13.34 12.58
N LEU A 77 -8.35 -14.26 11.68
CA LEU A 77 -9.13 -15.47 11.39
C LEU A 77 -8.94 -16.59 12.43
N THR A 78 -7.77 -16.64 13.08
CA THR A 78 -7.37 -17.79 13.92
C THR A 78 -7.44 -17.52 15.42
N GLN A 79 -7.44 -16.25 15.83
CA GLN A 79 -7.44 -15.83 17.24
C GLN A 79 -8.77 -15.17 17.61
N ASP A 80 -9.03 -15.06 18.92
CA ASP A 80 -10.22 -14.39 19.45
C ASP A 80 -9.96 -12.89 19.66
N GLY A 81 -11.03 -12.10 19.81
CA GLY A 81 -10.95 -10.66 20.12
C GLY A 81 -10.91 -9.73 18.90
N HIS A 82 -11.06 -10.27 17.68
CA HIS A 82 -11.03 -9.47 16.46
C HIS A 82 -12.41 -9.09 15.90
N THR A 83 -13.50 -9.65 16.42
CA THR A 83 -14.86 -9.32 15.97
C THR A 83 -15.16 -7.83 16.14
N GLY A 84 -15.70 -7.21 15.09
CA GLY A 84 -16.10 -5.80 15.05
C GLY A 84 -14.94 -4.82 14.91
N GLN A 85 -13.69 -5.30 14.82
CA GLN A 85 -12.52 -4.43 14.73
C GLN A 85 -12.30 -3.90 13.32
N ASN A 86 -11.76 -2.68 13.23
CA ASN A 86 -11.22 -2.11 11.99
C ASN A 86 -9.72 -1.86 12.17
N TYR A 87 -8.90 -2.64 11.46
CA TYR A 87 -7.46 -2.55 11.49
C TYR A 87 -6.96 -1.73 10.32
N ARG A 88 -6.58 -0.47 10.58
CA ARG A 88 -5.74 0.26 9.64
C ARG A 88 -4.31 -0.28 9.73
N VAL A 89 -3.72 -0.61 8.59
CA VAL A 89 -2.44 -1.32 8.51
C VAL A 89 -1.45 -0.50 7.67
N THR A 90 -0.32 -0.12 8.28
CA THR A 90 0.77 0.63 7.65
C THR A 90 2.11 -0.06 7.90
N GLY A 91 3.11 0.33 7.11
CA GLY A 91 4.49 -0.11 7.30
C GLY A 91 5.16 0.56 8.51
N PRO A 92 6.38 0.10 8.86
CA PRO A 92 7.11 0.60 10.03
C PRO A 92 7.79 1.96 9.80
N GLU A 93 7.77 2.47 8.57
CA GLU A 93 8.46 3.69 8.15
C GLU A 93 7.62 4.45 7.13
N ALA A 94 7.68 5.78 7.14
CA ALA A 94 7.01 6.62 6.15
C ALA A 94 8.06 7.25 5.24
N LEU A 95 8.01 6.92 3.94
CA LEU A 95 9.03 7.33 2.96
C LEU A 95 8.39 8.10 1.80
N THR A 96 9.05 9.17 1.38
CA THR A 96 8.73 9.89 0.15
C THR A 96 9.07 9.04 -1.09
N PRO A 97 8.51 9.33 -2.28
CA PRO A 97 8.92 8.67 -3.51
C PRO A 97 10.42 8.80 -3.82
N ALA A 98 11.03 9.95 -3.49
CA ALA A 98 12.46 10.18 -3.66
C ALA A 98 13.29 9.26 -2.75
N GLU A 99 12.92 9.11 -1.48
CA GLU A 99 13.59 8.20 -0.54
C GLU A 99 13.44 6.73 -0.96
N ARG A 100 12.22 6.32 -1.38
CA ARG A 100 11.98 4.97 -1.95
C ARG A 100 12.87 4.71 -3.17
N SER A 101 13.00 5.68 -4.07
CA SER A 101 13.89 5.59 -5.24
C SER A 101 15.36 5.44 -4.82
N GLY A 102 15.78 6.12 -3.75
CA GLY A 102 17.10 5.96 -3.14
C GLY A 102 17.35 4.55 -2.62
N VAL A 103 16.42 3.99 -1.85
CA VAL A 103 16.49 2.60 -1.35
C VAL A 103 16.60 1.61 -2.51
N LEU A 104 15.77 1.75 -3.55
CA LEU A 104 15.86 0.91 -4.74
C LEU A 104 17.23 1.04 -5.42
N SER A 105 17.77 2.26 -5.53
CA SER A 105 19.08 2.52 -6.11
C SER A 105 20.21 1.79 -5.37
N GLU A 106 20.17 1.82 -4.04
CA GLU A 106 21.13 1.12 -3.18
C GLU A 106 21.02 -0.39 -3.32
N VAL A 107 19.80 -0.94 -3.27
CA VAL A 107 19.54 -2.39 -3.36
C VAL A 107 19.93 -2.97 -4.72
N ILE A 108 19.62 -2.25 -5.81
CA ILE A 108 19.91 -2.68 -7.18
C ILE A 108 21.40 -2.45 -7.52
N GLY A 109 22.08 -1.55 -6.80
CA GLY A 109 23.49 -1.25 -7.02
C GLY A 109 23.75 -0.38 -8.26
N ARG A 110 22.76 0.39 -8.72
CA ARG A 110 22.92 1.37 -9.81
C ARG A 110 22.14 2.66 -9.52
N PRO A 111 22.57 3.81 -10.03
CA PRO A 111 21.85 5.07 -9.84
C PRO A 111 20.43 5.02 -10.41
N ILE A 112 19.44 5.38 -9.59
CA ILE A 112 18.06 5.64 -10.03
C ILE A 112 17.73 7.08 -9.70
N ARG A 113 17.37 7.86 -10.71
CA ARG A 113 17.05 9.29 -10.53
C ARG A 113 15.54 9.48 -10.36
N HIS A 114 15.14 10.04 -9.23
CA HIS A 114 13.76 10.51 -9.04
C HIS A 114 13.51 11.77 -9.88
N ILE A 115 12.39 11.79 -10.59
CA ILE A 115 11.90 12.92 -11.40
C ILE A 115 10.57 13.38 -10.82
N GLN A 116 10.56 14.61 -10.34
CA GLN A 116 9.32 15.25 -9.91
C GLN A 116 8.51 15.69 -11.13
N LEU A 117 7.29 15.16 -11.27
CA LEU A 117 6.36 15.54 -12.33
C LEU A 117 5.50 16.74 -11.92
N THR A 118 5.08 17.51 -12.93
CA THR A 118 3.94 18.43 -12.80
C THR A 118 2.62 17.65 -12.90
N GLU A 119 1.51 18.27 -12.49
CA GLU A 119 0.20 17.61 -12.64
C GLU A 119 -0.14 17.31 -14.12
N GLU A 120 0.25 18.19 -15.05
CA GLU A 120 0.03 18.00 -16.48
C GLU A 120 0.78 16.75 -16.99
N GLN A 121 2.06 16.63 -16.61
CA GLN A 121 2.87 15.47 -16.98
C GLN A 121 2.33 14.16 -16.37
N GLU A 122 1.82 14.21 -15.13
CA GLU A 122 1.21 13.04 -14.50
C GLU A 122 -0.11 12.66 -15.17
N ARG A 123 -0.93 13.63 -15.58
CA ARG A 123 -2.15 13.37 -16.36
C ARG A 123 -1.82 12.67 -17.67
N GLU A 124 -0.84 13.19 -18.41
CA GLU A 124 -0.36 12.57 -19.66
C GLU A 124 0.15 11.15 -19.43
N ARG A 125 0.92 10.94 -18.35
CA ARG A 125 1.45 9.63 -17.96
C ARG A 125 0.31 8.65 -17.69
N LEU A 126 -0.65 9.00 -16.83
CA LEU A 126 -1.78 8.13 -16.48
C LEU A 126 -2.68 7.85 -17.70
N ALA A 127 -2.93 8.85 -18.55
CA ALA A 127 -3.70 8.67 -19.78
C ALA A 127 -3.02 7.70 -20.76
N THR A 128 -1.68 7.75 -20.87
CA THR A 128 -0.89 6.83 -21.71
C THR A 128 -1.00 5.37 -21.23
N HIS A 129 -1.24 5.14 -19.94
CA HIS A 129 -1.49 3.82 -19.37
C HIS A 129 -2.94 3.33 -19.60
N GLY A 130 -3.78 4.09 -20.32
CA GLY A 130 -5.14 3.70 -20.69
C GLY A 130 -6.18 3.90 -19.59
N PHE A 131 -5.85 4.62 -18.51
CA PHE A 131 -6.83 4.98 -17.49
C PHE A 131 -7.81 6.04 -18.04
N GLY A 132 -9.10 5.86 -17.76
CA GLY A 132 -10.11 6.85 -18.12
C GLY A 132 -10.04 8.10 -17.23
N ASP A 133 -10.57 9.22 -17.72
CA ASP A 133 -10.47 10.56 -17.11
C ASP A 133 -10.77 10.59 -15.61
N TYR A 134 -11.78 9.84 -15.16
CA TYR A 134 -12.13 9.75 -13.74
C TYR A 134 -10.99 9.21 -12.88
N TYR A 135 -10.32 8.16 -13.33
CA TYR A 135 -9.19 7.56 -12.61
C TYR A 135 -7.94 8.45 -12.68
N VAL A 136 -7.74 9.15 -13.80
CA VAL A 136 -6.65 10.11 -13.94
C VAL A 136 -6.81 11.23 -12.91
N GLU A 137 -7.95 11.92 -12.88
CA GLU A 137 -8.17 13.01 -11.92
C GLU A 137 -8.20 12.53 -10.46
N PHE A 138 -8.68 11.30 -10.21
CA PHE A 138 -8.58 10.69 -8.88
C PHE A 138 -7.12 10.48 -8.46
N GLY A 139 -6.27 9.97 -9.36
CA GLY A 139 -4.84 9.80 -9.13
C GLY A 139 -4.13 11.13 -8.85
N ILE A 140 -4.41 12.16 -9.64
CA ILE A 140 -3.89 13.52 -9.40
C ILE A 140 -4.32 14.04 -8.03
N HIS A 141 -5.60 13.92 -7.69
CA HIS A 141 -6.12 14.37 -6.41
C HIS A 141 -5.43 13.66 -5.24
N LEU A 142 -5.26 12.34 -5.31
CA LEU A 142 -4.59 11.57 -4.27
C LEU A 142 -3.10 11.94 -4.14
N ALA A 143 -2.44 12.24 -5.26
CA ALA A 143 -1.03 12.62 -5.26
C ALA A 143 -0.77 13.98 -4.60
N ILE A 144 -1.70 14.94 -4.73
CA ILE A 144 -1.55 16.30 -4.18
C ILE A 144 -2.29 16.50 -2.84
N ASN A 145 -3.32 15.71 -2.56
CA ASN A 145 -4.10 15.73 -1.33
C ASN A 145 -4.15 14.32 -0.71
N PRO A 146 -3.01 13.80 -0.23
CA PRO A 146 -2.98 12.49 0.41
C PRO A 146 -3.85 12.47 1.68
N PRO A 147 -4.35 11.29 2.07
CA PRO A 147 -4.98 11.15 3.37
C PRO A 147 -3.94 11.37 4.45
N GLU A 148 -4.35 11.92 5.59
CA GLU A 148 -3.47 12.04 6.75
C GLU A 148 -2.85 10.69 7.14
N ALA A 149 -3.63 9.61 6.99
CA ALA A 149 -3.21 8.25 7.28
C ALA A 149 -2.05 7.73 6.41
N ALA A 150 -1.78 8.33 5.24
CA ALA A 150 -0.71 7.88 4.35
C ALA A 150 0.65 7.93 5.05
N GLY A 151 0.96 9.03 5.74
CA GLY A 151 2.24 9.19 6.43
C GLY A 151 2.29 8.62 7.86
N GLN A 152 1.20 8.04 8.36
CA GLN A 152 1.12 7.59 9.76
C GLN A 152 1.66 6.16 9.92
N VAL A 153 2.75 6.03 10.69
CA VAL A 153 3.25 4.72 11.15
C VAL A 153 2.40 4.23 12.31
N LEU A 154 1.76 3.07 12.16
CA LEU A 154 0.88 2.47 13.15
C LEU A 154 1.48 1.18 13.71
N ASP A 155 1.10 0.85 14.95
CA ASP A 155 1.57 -0.35 15.63
C ASP A 155 0.75 -1.61 15.32
N THR A 156 -0.18 -1.55 14.36
CA THR A 156 -1.14 -2.63 14.10
C THR A 156 -0.44 -3.96 13.80
N VAL A 157 0.62 -3.95 12.98
CA VAL A 157 1.37 -5.18 12.66
C VAL A 157 2.04 -5.78 13.90
N PRO A 158 2.88 -5.06 14.68
CA PRO A 158 3.48 -5.61 15.89
C PRO A 158 2.46 -5.99 16.97
N ARG A 159 1.39 -5.20 17.13
CA ARG A 159 0.35 -5.47 18.13
C ARG A 159 -0.46 -6.72 17.83
N ILE A 160 -0.78 -6.99 16.56
CA ILE A 160 -1.60 -8.14 16.17
C ILE A 160 -0.76 -9.39 15.92
N THR A 161 0.44 -9.25 15.33
CA THR A 161 1.24 -10.40 14.89
C THR A 161 2.37 -10.77 15.85
N GLY A 162 2.67 -9.91 16.84
CA GLY A 162 3.80 -10.06 17.76
C GLY A 162 5.17 -9.89 17.13
N ARG A 163 5.25 -9.39 15.89
CA ARG A 163 6.50 -9.21 15.12
C ARG A 163 6.56 -7.81 14.51
N PRO A 164 7.75 -7.19 14.38
CA PRO A 164 7.86 -5.90 13.72
C PRO A 164 7.34 -5.98 12.27
N GLY A 165 6.79 -4.86 11.78
CA GLY A 165 6.46 -4.73 10.37
C GLY A 165 7.71 -4.79 9.50
N ARG A 166 7.56 -5.29 8.28
CA ARG A 166 8.64 -5.37 7.29
C ARG A 166 8.88 -4.00 6.67
N THR A 167 10.15 -3.67 6.52
CA THR A 167 10.64 -2.41 5.95
C THR A 167 10.57 -2.45 4.42
N PHE A 168 10.57 -1.26 3.80
CA PHE A 168 10.66 -1.10 2.36
C PHE A 168 11.98 -1.63 1.81
N THR A 169 13.08 -1.50 2.56
CA THR A 169 14.38 -2.08 2.20
C THR A 169 14.32 -3.60 2.13
N GLN A 170 13.65 -4.26 3.09
CA GLN A 170 13.43 -5.72 3.03
C GLN A 170 12.61 -6.11 1.80
N TRP A 171 11.49 -5.41 1.56
CA TRP A 171 10.67 -5.65 0.38
C TRP A 171 11.46 -5.47 -0.93
N ALA A 172 12.29 -4.43 -1.03
CA ALA A 172 13.13 -4.17 -2.19
C ALA A 172 14.13 -5.31 -2.45
N HIS A 173 14.77 -5.85 -1.40
CA HIS A 173 15.64 -7.01 -1.53
C HIS A 173 14.90 -8.28 -1.95
N GLU A 174 13.72 -8.53 -1.39
CA GLU A 174 12.89 -9.69 -1.73
C GLU A 174 12.43 -9.66 -3.20
N ASN A 175 12.23 -8.46 -3.76
CA ASN A 175 11.79 -8.25 -5.13
C ASN A 175 12.94 -7.86 -6.07
N ALA A 176 14.20 -7.92 -5.63
CA ALA A 176 15.36 -7.40 -6.35
C ALA A 176 15.55 -8.01 -7.77
N THR A 177 15.06 -9.23 -8.00
CA THR A 177 15.14 -9.90 -9.32
C THR A 177 14.20 -9.32 -10.37
N ALA A 178 13.27 -8.44 -9.99
CA ALA A 178 12.32 -7.81 -10.91
C ALA A 178 12.86 -6.52 -11.57
N TRP A 179 14.05 -6.04 -11.20
CA TRP A 179 14.59 -4.73 -11.59
C TRP A 179 15.82 -4.78 -12.51
#